data_AF-A0AAN8CBQ5-F1
#
_entry.id   AF-A0AAN8CBQ5-F1
#
_cell.length_a   1.000
_cell.length_b   1.000
_cell.length_c   1.000
_cell.angle_alpha   90.00
_cell.angle_beta   90.00
_cell.angle_gamma   90.00
#
_symmetry.space_group_name_H-M   'P 1'
#
loop_
_entity.id
_entity.type
_entity.pdbx_description
1 polymer ?
#
loop_
_entity_poly.entity_id
_entity_poly.type
_entity_poly.pdbx_seq_one_letter_code
_entity_poly.pdbx_strand_id
1 'polypeptide(L)'
;MVVSLALVCLPSPSRPDSPLVCVTPSKLVNQNGDKDGDTSAAPEYTGPKLFKEPSFKSNKFIIHNALSRCCLAGKVNETQKSKIVEEMEKSPAHHFLILFRDSSCQFRGVYTLNPDSQDLVRLTGVGPRSVSSAQVEHIYKYSSDRKQFSAIPSKTMGMSVDAFTIPGSLWHGGAGGAGGAGGAGGAGGRRAIVNKKAVPSK
;
A
#
# COMPACT_ATOMS: atom_id res chain seq x y z
N MET A 1 16.81 16.58 -17.80
CA MET A 1 16.04 15.48 -18.42
C MET A 1 14.91 15.11 -17.47
N VAL A 2 13.82 15.87 -17.57
CA VAL A 2 12.60 15.66 -16.80
C VAL A 2 11.75 14.65 -17.56
N VAL A 3 11.69 13.42 -17.07
CA VAL A 3 10.76 12.42 -17.63
C VAL A 3 9.35 12.83 -17.23
N SER A 4 8.64 13.30 -18.25
CA SER A 4 7.24 13.68 -18.25
C SER A 4 6.37 12.54 -17.73
N LEU A 5 5.71 12.78 -16.59
CA LEU A 5 4.52 12.02 -16.17
C LEU A 5 3.41 13.05 -15.85
N ALA A 6 3.05 13.81 -16.87
CA ALA A 6 1.78 14.53 -16.88
C ALA A 6 0.70 13.58 -17.39
N LEU A 7 0.04 12.87 -16.46
CA LEU A 7 -1.32 12.41 -16.69
C LEU A 7 -2.10 12.52 -15.38
N VAL A 8 -2.42 13.76 -15.01
CA VAL A 8 -3.44 14.06 -14.01
C VAL A 8 -4.41 15.09 -14.60
N CYS A 9 -5.70 14.74 -14.55
CA CYS A 9 -6.91 15.55 -14.72
C CYS A 9 -7.32 16.04 -16.14
N LEU A 10 -8.45 15.51 -16.60
CA LEU A 10 -9.51 16.34 -17.17
C LEU A 10 -10.81 16.11 -16.38
N PRO A 11 -11.54 17.18 -16.00
CA PRO A 11 -12.86 17.12 -15.37
C PRO A 11 -13.99 16.99 -16.41
N SER A 12 -15.17 16.63 -15.91
CA SER A 12 -16.43 16.40 -16.63
C SER A 12 -16.95 17.60 -17.45
N PRO A 13 -17.86 17.35 -18.41
CA PRO A 13 -18.97 18.26 -18.67
C PRO A 13 -20.35 17.59 -18.48
N SER A 14 -21.31 18.46 -18.18
CA SER A 14 -22.64 18.29 -17.62
C SER A 14 -23.76 17.90 -18.62
N ARG A 15 -24.74 17.10 -18.12
CA ARG A 15 -26.24 17.23 -18.21
C ARG A 15 -26.99 16.90 -19.54
N PRO A 16 -28.36 16.75 -19.57
CA PRO A 16 -29.41 16.54 -18.52
C PRO A 16 -30.55 15.49 -18.86
N ASP A 17 -31.51 15.29 -17.91
CA ASP A 17 -32.95 14.82 -18.02
C ASP A 17 -33.29 13.46 -18.71
N SER A 18 -34.13 12.52 -18.24
CA SER A 18 -35.44 12.54 -17.53
C SER A 18 -35.91 11.06 -17.28
N PRO A 19 -37.14 10.70 -16.81
CA PRO A 19 -37.59 10.53 -15.43
C PRO A 19 -38.00 9.08 -15.00
N LEU A 20 -38.38 8.95 -13.72
CA LEU A 20 -39.01 7.82 -13.03
C LEU A 20 -40.29 7.29 -13.73
N VAL A 21 -40.42 5.97 -13.89
CA VAL A 21 -41.73 5.29 -13.89
C VAL A 21 -41.61 3.92 -13.21
N CYS A 22 -42.24 3.83 -12.03
CA CYS A 22 -42.56 2.59 -11.35
C CYS A 22 -43.72 1.90 -12.08
N VAL A 23 -43.58 0.62 -12.45
CA VAL A 23 -44.74 -0.22 -12.77
C VAL A 23 -44.51 -1.64 -12.23
N THR A 24 -45.27 -2.00 -11.21
CA THR A 24 -45.47 -3.37 -10.73
C THR A 24 -46.36 -4.13 -11.72
N PRO A 25 -46.41 -5.47 -11.60
CA PRO A 25 -47.73 -6.07 -11.52
C PRO A 25 -47.84 -7.03 -10.33
N SER A 26 -48.86 -6.79 -9.50
CA SER A 26 -49.41 -7.74 -8.54
C SER A 26 -50.62 -8.44 -9.15
N LYS A 27 -50.71 -9.77 -9.11
CA LYS A 27 -51.98 -10.50 -8.88
C LYS A 27 -51.80 -12.01 -8.61
N LEU A 28 -51.89 -12.34 -7.33
CA LEU A 28 -52.70 -13.38 -6.65
C LEU A 28 -53.29 -14.56 -7.46
N VAL A 29 -52.98 -15.80 -7.04
CA VAL A 29 -53.93 -16.93 -7.00
C VAL A 29 -53.59 -17.86 -5.83
N ASN A 30 -54.62 -18.18 -5.04
CA ASN A 30 -54.61 -19.07 -3.87
C ASN A 30 -55.08 -20.46 -4.31
N GLN A 31 -54.50 -21.56 -3.77
CA GLN A 31 -55.23 -22.80 -3.42
C GLN A 31 -54.38 -23.86 -2.70
N ASN A 32 -54.81 -24.15 -1.47
CA ASN A 32 -54.96 -25.42 -0.74
C ASN A 32 -53.75 -26.36 -0.45
N GLY A 33 -53.63 -26.75 0.82
CA GLY A 33 -52.78 -27.85 1.30
C GLY A 33 -52.66 -27.85 2.83
N ASP A 34 -53.66 -28.38 3.51
CA ASP A 34 -53.68 -28.74 4.92
C ASP A 34 -52.58 -29.77 5.28
N LYS A 35 -51.82 -29.49 6.35
CA LYS A 35 -51.14 -30.51 7.16
C LYS A 35 -50.72 -29.94 8.51
N ASP A 36 -51.40 -30.43 9.55
CA ASP A 36 -51.07 -30.31 10.96
C ASP A 36 -49.60 -30.69 11.25
N GLY A 37 -48.97 -29.90 12.12
CA GLY A 37 -47.60 -30.11 12.59
C GLY A 37 -47.22 -29.10 13.67
N ASP A 38 -47.67 -29.35 14.89
CA ASP A 38 -47.10 -28.78 16.12
C ASP A 38 -45.61 -29.18 16.22
N THR A 39 -44.72 -28.21 16.41
CA THR A 39 -43.38 -28.28 17.07
C THR A 39 -42.45 -27.18 16.54
N SER A 40 -42.28 -26.14 17.38
CA SER A 40 -41.01 -25.47 17.71
C SER A 40 -40.09 -24.87 16.63
N ALA A 41 -39.71 -23.62 16.93
CA ALA A 41 -38.46 -22.93 16.62
C ALA A 41 -38.34 -22.27 15.23
N ALA A 42 -38.13 -20.95 15.30
CA ALA A 42 -37.79 -20.07 14.20
C ALA A 42 -36.57 -20.58 13.41
N PRO A 43 -36.54 -20.46 12.07
CA PRO A 43 -35.30 -20.60 11.32
C PRO A 43 -34.48 -19.34 11.57
N GLU A 44 -33.51 -19.44 12.48
CA GLU A 44 -32.49 -18.44 12.70
C GLU A 44 -31.65 -18.34 11.42
N TYR A 45 -31.97 -17.33 10.59
CA TYR A 45 -31.26 -17.00 9.36
C TYR A 45 -29.82 -16.60 9.69
N THR A 46 -28.95 -17.59 9.81
CA THR A 46 -27.51 -17.39 9.86
C THR A 46 -27.05 -17.15 8.43
N GLY A 47 -27.17 -15.90 7.98
CA GLY A 47 -26.69 -15.47 6.67
C GLY A 47 -25.24 -15.93 6.44
N PRO A 48 -24.85 -16.21 5.19
CA PRO A 48 -23.51 -16.72 4.89
C PRO A 48 -22.48 -15.71 5.35
N LYS A 49 -21.74 -16.06 6.41
CA LYS A 49 -20.52 -15.35 6.81
C LYS A 49 -19.61 -15.35 5.60
N LEU A 50 -19.46 -14.18 5.00
CA LEU A 50 -18.58 -13.88 3.88
C LEU A 50 -17.13 -13.97 4.38
N PHE A 51 -16.69 -15.16 4.79
CA PHE A 51 -15.30 -15.47 5.08
C PHE A 51 -14.56 -15.43 3.75
N LYS A 52 -14.21 -14.22 3.32
CA LYS A 52 -13.23 -14.05 2.26
C LYS A 52 -11.90 -14.36 2.92
N GLU A 53 -11.50 -15.61 2.79
CA GLU A 53 -10.22 -16.11 3.27
C GLU A 53 -9.13 -15.09 2.91
N PRO A 54 -8.38 -14.56 3.88
CA PRO A 54 -7.38 -13.55 3.61
C PRO A 54 -6.40 -14.16 2.62
N SER A 55 -6.42 -13.65 1.38
CA SER A 55 -5.59 -14.21 0.32
C SER A 55 -4.13 -14.04 0.73
N PHE A 56 -3.50 -15.14 1.14
CA PHE A 56 -2.08 -15.20 1.52
C PHE A 56 -1.15 -15.09 0.30
N LYS A 57 -1.67 -14.66 -0.85
CA LYS A 57 -0.92 -14.51 -2.08
C LYS A 57 -0.04 -13.27 -1.95
N SER A 58 1.28 -13.47 -1.97
CA SER A 58 2.23 -12.36 -1.96
C SER A 58 2.01 -11.43 -3.16
N ASN A 59 2.12 -10.12 -2.94
CA ASN A 59 2.05 -9.11 -4.00
C ASN A 59 3.43 -8.72 -4.56
N LYS A 60 4.50 -9.46 -4.22
CA LYS A 60 5.88 -9.17 -4.62
C LYS A 60 6.06 -8.94 -6.12
N PHE A 61 5.47 -9.79 -6.97
CA PHE A 61 5.54 -9.64 -8.43
C PHE A 61 4.84 -8.38 -8.95
N ILE A 62 3.74 -7.98 -8.30
CA ILE A 62 2.98 -6.76 -8.64
C ILE A 62 3.86 -5.54 -8.36
N ILE A 63 4.47 -5.48 -7.18
CA ILE A 63 5.37 -4.39 -6.80
C ILE A 63 6.62 -4.35 -7.68
N HIS A 64 7.23 -5.50 -7.99
CA HIS A 64 8.37 -5.57 -8.92
C HIS A 64 8.04 -4.98 -10.30
N ASN A 65 6.85 -5.28 -10.83
CA ASN A 65 6.38 -4.74 -12.10
C ASN A 65 6.19 -3.22 -12.01
N ALA A 66 5.52 -2.74 -10.97
CA ALA A 66 5.29 -1.31 -10.75
C ALA A 66 6.59 -0.51 -10.61
N LEU A 67 7.60 -1.05 -9.91
CA LEU A 67 8.93 -0.43 -9.81
C LEU A 67 9.60 -0.35 -11.18
N SER A 68 9.56 -1.43 -11.96
CA SER A 68 10.23 -1.52 -13.25
C SER A 68 9.58 -0.64 -14.33
N ARG A 69 8.26 -0.44 -14.27
CA ARG A 69 7.48 0.20 -15.35
C ARG A 69 6.98 1.60 -15.01
N CYS A 70 6.73 1.91 -13.74
CA CYS A 70 6.10 3.16 -13.33
C CYS A 70 7.03 4.02 -12.46
N CYS A 71 7.70 3.44 -11.46
CA CYS A 71 8.38 4.23 -10.43
C CYS A 71 9.86 4.50 -10.74
N LEU A 72 10.59 3.49 -11.19
CA LEU A 72 12.04 3.50 -11.40
C LEU A 72 12.38 3.08 -12.83
N ALA A 73 11.60 3.58 -13.79
CA ALA A 73 11.84 3.33 -15.19
C ALA A 73 13.10 4.07 -15.68
N GLY A 74 13.76 3.51 -16.69
CA GLY A 74 14.94 4.08 -17.33
C GLY A 74 16.27 3.69 -16.68
N LYS A 75 17.35 3.84 -17.47
CA LYS A 75 18.70 3.39 -17.10
C LYS A 75 19.28 4.11 -15.88
N VAL A 76 18.90 5.37 -15.67
CA VAL A 76 19.41 6.19 -14.55
C VAL A 76 19.03 5.64 -13.18
N ASN A 77 17.89 4.93 -13.09
CA ASN A 77 17.34 4.41 -11.84
C ASN A 77 17.56 2.90 -11.67
N GLU A 78 18.23 2.25 -12.63
CA GLU A 78 18.39 0.79 -12.65
C GLU A 78 19.13 0.26 -11.42
N THR A 79 20.22 0.92 -11.02
CA THR A 79 20.98 0.56 -9.82
C THR A 79 20.14 0.64 -8.55
N GLN A 80 19.27 1.65 -8.44
CA GLN A 80 18.37 1.80 -7.30
C GLN A 80 17.30 0.70 -7.29
N LYS A 81 16.71 0.42 -8.46
CA LYS A 81 15.72 -0.65 -8.64
C LYS A 81 16.30 -2.00 -8.22
N SER A 82 17.49 -2.37 -8.72
CA SER A 82 18.10 -3.67 -8.39
C SER A 82 18.32 -3.84 -6.89
N LYS A 83 18.80 -2.81 -6.19
CA LYS A 83 18.96 -2.84 -4.73
C LYS A 83 17.63 -3.04 -4.00
N ILE A 84 16.57 -2.38 -4.43
CA ILE A 84 15.24 -2.52 -3.82
C ILE A 84 14.70 -3.94 -4.03
N VAL A 85 14.84 -4.47 -5.26
CA VAL A 85 14.38 -5.83 -5.59
C VAL A 85 15.14 -6.87 -4.77
N GLU A 86 16.45 -6.73 -4.61
CA GLU A 86 17.27 -7.60 -3.78
C GLU A 86 16.80 -7.60 -2.31
N GLU A 87 16.50 -6.44 -1.73
CA GLU A 87 15.99 -6.35 -0.35
C GLU A 87 14.58 -6.94 -0.22
N MET A 88 13.73 -6.81 -1.24
CA MET A 88 12.44 -7.51 -1.30
C MET A 88 12.59 -9.03 -1.44
N GLU A 89 13.71 -9.52 -1.98
CA GLU A 89 14.02 -10.94 -2.06
C GLU A 89 14.52 -11.53 -0.76
N LYS A 90 15.27 -10.75 0.02
CA LYS A 90 15.73 -11.14 1.36
C LYS A 90 14.63 -11.06 2.41
N SER A 91 13.61 -10.22 2.19
CA SER A 91 12.52 -10.05 3.14
C SER A 91 11.56 -11.26 3.12
N PRO A 92 11.20 -11.83 4.29
CA PRO A 92 10.19 -12.87 4.40
C PRO A 92 8.75 -12.33 4.31
N ALA A 93 8.56 -11.03 4.13
CA ALA A 93 7.23 -10.41 4.08
C ALA A 93 6.45 -10.84 2.83
N HIS A 94 5.14 -11.00 2.97
CA HIS A 94 4.27 -11.32 1.85
C HIS A 94 3.68 -10.08 1.18
N HIS A 95 3.45 -9.01 1.96
CA HIS A 95 2.75 -7.82 1.52
C HIS A 95 3.66 -6.59 1.55
N PHE A 96 3.99 -6.07 0.36
CA PHE A 96 4.84 -4.92 0.14
C PHE A 96 4.02 -3.74 -0.37
N LEU A 97 4.35 -2.52 0.06
CA LEU A 97 3.72 -1.30 -0.43
C LEU A 97 4.76 -0.25 -0.82
N ILE A 98 4.44 0.53 -1.83
CA ILE A 98 5.24 1.69 -2.22
C ILE A 98 4.73 2.94 -1.48
N LEU A 99 5.64 3.67 -0.85
CA LEU A 99 5.37 5.01 -0.34
C LEU A 99 5.56 6.03 -1.46
N PHE A 100 4.52 6.81 -1.72
CA PHE A 100 4.58 7.99 -2.56
C PHE A 100 4.69 9.26 -1.72
N ARG A 101 5.29 10.30 -2.31
CA ARG A 101 5.33 11.63 -1.71
C ARG A 101 3.94 12.27 -1.68
N ASP A 102 3.29 12.30 -2.84
CA ASP A 102 2.00 12.94 -3.09
C ASP A 102 1.22 12.13 -4.15
N SER A 103 0.06 12.63 -4.59
CA SER A 103 -0.75 12.06 -5.67
C SER A 103 -0.04 11.96 -7.03
N SER A 104 1.09 12.65 -7.21
CA SER A 104 1.93 12.55 -8.41
C SER A 104 2.74 11.24 -8.50
N CYS A 105 2.47 10.26 -7.63
CA CYS A 105 3.13 8.95 -7.61
C CYS A 105 4.67 9.00 -7.57
N GLN A 106 5.22 10.01 -6.91
CA GLN A 106 6.66 10.15 -6.75
C GLN A 106 7.17 9.14 -5.74
N PHE A 107 7.94 8.15 -6.20
CA PHE A 107 8.53 7.10 -5.38
C PHE A 107 9.39 7.67 -4.24
N ARG A 108 9.23 7.11 -3.03
CA ARG A 108 10.03 7.47 -1.85
C ARG A 108 10.66 6.27 -1.17
N GLY A 109 9.95 5.15 -1.09
CA GLY A 109 10.45 3.94 -0.47
C GLY A 109 9.48 2.78 -0.58
N VAL A 110 9.91 1.62 -0.09
CA VAL A 110 9.10 0.41 0.00
C VAL A 110 8.95 0.05 1.48
N TYR A 111 7.74 -0.32 1.86
CA TYR A 111 7.33 -0.73 3.19
C TYR A 111 6.77 -2.14 3.13
N THR A 112 6.80 -2.82 4.27
CA THR A 112 6.15 -4.12 4.47
C THR A 112 5.00 -3.95 5.44
N LEU A 113 3.86 -4.57 5.16
CA LEU A 113 2.71 -4.59 6.04
C LEU A 113 2.70 -5.89 6.84
N ASN A 114 2.63 -5.78 8.16
CA ASN A 114 2.40 -6.93 9.03
C ASN A 114 0.89 -7.21 9.08
N PRO A 115 0.41 -8.41 8.70
CA PRO A 115 -1.02 -8.72 8.70
C PRO A 115 -1.61 -8.70 10.12
N ASP A 116 -0.81 -9.03 11.14
CA ASP A 116 -1.27 -9.12 12.53
C ASP A 116 -1.34 -7.75 13.20
N SER A 117 -0.29 -6.93 13.09
CA SER A 117 -0.24 -5.62 13.74
C SER A 117 -0.79 -4.47 12.90
N GLN A 118 -1.01 -4.69 11.60
CA GLN A 118 -1.43 -3.67 10.63
C GLN A 118 -0.49 -2.45 10.57
N ASP A 119 0.77 -2.63 10.98
CA ASP A 119 1.81 -1.61 10.91
C ASP A 119 2.63 -1.73 9.63
N LEU A 120 3.01 -0.58 9.07
CA LEU A 120 3.88 -0.48 7.93
C LEU A 120 5.31 -0.18 8.38
N VAL A 121 6.22 -1.11 8.13
CA VAL A 121 7.64 -0.97 8.48
C VAL A 121 8.45 -0.66 7.23
N ARG A 122 9.34 0.33 7.30
CA ARG A 122 10.17 0.74 6.18
C ARG A 122 11.21 -0.34 5.86
N LEU A 123 11.11 -0.93 4.68
CA LEU A 123 12.11 -1.85 4.14
C LEU A 123 13.28 -1.08 3.53
N THR A 124 12.99 -0.10 2.68
CA THR A 124 14.01 0.70 1.97
C THR A 124 13.48 2.05 1.51
N GLY A 125 14.38 2.99 1.23
CA GLY A 125 14.07 4.35 0.79
C GLY A 125 14.05 5.39 1.92
N VAL A 126 13.36 6.51 1.66
CA VAL A 126 13.31 7.69 2.53
C VAL A 126 11.90 7.90 3.07
N GLY A 127 11.76 8.00 4.39
CA GLY A 127 10.50 8.22 5.09
C GLY A 127 10.58 7.75 6.56
N PRO A 128 9.48 7.84 7.32
CA PRO A 128 9.41 7.36 8.70
C PRO A 128 9.80 5.87 8.83
N ARG A 129 10.31 5.44 9.99
CA ARG A 129 10.69 4.02 10.19
C ARG A 129 9.46 3.11 10.25
N SER A 130 8.39 3.57 10.89
CA SER A 130 7.11 2.88 10.99
C SER A 130 5.99 3.88 10.73
N VAL A 131 4.91 3.42 10.12
CA VAL A 131 3.69 4.19 9.86
C VAL A 131 2.50 3.32 10.23
N SER A 132 1.58 3.84 11.02
CA SER A 132 0.33 3.14 11.34
C SER A 132 -0.69 3.33 10.21
N SER A 133 -1.61 2.38 10.04
CA SER A 133 -2.69 2.48 9.05
C SER A 133 -3.55 3.75 9.20
N ALA A 134 -3.70 4.26 10.43
CA ALA A 134 -4.43 5.50 10.73
C ALA A 134 -3.74 6.77 10.20
N GLN A 135 -2.42 6.73 9.99
CA GLN A 135 -1.62 7.85 9.49
C GLN A 135 -1.61 7.94 7.96
N VAL A 136 -2.19 6.96 7.26
CA VAL A 136 -2.25 6.93 5.80
C VAL A 136 -3.32 7.88 5.28
N GLU A 137 -2.96 8.68 4.28
CA GLU A 137 -3.87 9.67 3.70
C GLU A 137 -4.66 9.10 2.51
N HIS A 138 -3.94 8.59 1.51
CA HIS A 138 -4.51 7.90 0.36
C HIS A 138 -3.83 6.56 0.11
N ILE A 139 -4.64 5.61 -0.36
CA ILE A 139 -4.21 4.27 -0.76
C ILE A 139 -4.47 4.05 -2.25
N TYR A 140 -3.62 3.24 -2.87
CA TYR A 140 -3.60 3.00 -4.30
C TYR A 140 -3.46 1.51 -4.60
N LYS A 141 -4.06 1.09 -5.71
CA LYS A 141 -3.88 -0.22 -6.31
C LYS A 141 -3.15 -0.09 -7.63
N TYR A 142 -2.20 -0.98 -7.89
CA TYR A 142 -1.54 -1.06 -9.18
C TYR A 142 -2.36 -1.92 -10.15
N SER A 143 -2.61 -1.40 -11.34
CA SER A 143 -3.14 -2.17 -12.46
C SER A 143 -2.00 -2.48 -13.41
N SER A 144 -1.64 -3.76 -13.54
CA SER A 144 -0.63 -4.21 -14.50
C SER A 144 -1.05 -3.97 -15.95
N ASP A 145 -2.36 -4.01 -16.23
CA ASP A 145 -2.91 -3.82 -17.58
C ASP A 145 -2.68 -2.38 -18.06
N ARG A 146 -3.05 -1.43 -17.20
CA ARG A 146 -2.90 0.01 -17.47
C ARG A 146 -1.54 0.57 -17.07
N LYS A 147 -0.73 -0.24 -16.36
CA LYS A 147 0.58 0.14 -15.80
C LYS A 147 0.52 1.42 -14.97
N GLN A 148 -0.57 1.60 -14.24
CA GLN A 148 -0.85 2.81 -13.48
C GLN A 148 -1.36 2.48 -12.09
N PHE A 149 -1.17 3.42 -11.18
CA PHE A 149 -1.81 3.41 -9.88
C PHE A 149 -3.18 4.08 -9.98
N SER A 150 -4.19 3.44 -9.41
CA SER A 150 -5.52 4.02 -9.22
C SER A 150 -5.79 4.20 -7.73
N ALA A 151 -6.20 5.40 -7.34
CA ALA A 151 -6.62 5.66 -5.97
C ALA A 151 -7.85 4.80 -5.64
N ILE A 152 -7.83 4.20 -4.45
CA ILE A 152 -8.99 3.52 -3.89
C ILE A 152 -9.76 4.56 -3.07
N PRO A 153 -11.09 4.73 -3.27
CA PRO A 153 -11.90 5.72 -2.54
C PRO A 153 -12.22 5.29 -1.10
N SER A 154 -11.29 4.60 -0.44
CA SER A 154 -11.40 4.11 0.94
C SER A 154 -10.09 4.34 1.66
N LYS A 155 -10.10 4.25 2.99
CA LYS A 155 -8.90 4.25 3.85
C LYS A 155 -8.63 2.89 4.47
N THR A 156 -9.44 1.89 4.17
CA THR A 156 -9.27 0.53 4.70
C THR A 156 -7.99 -0.09 4.16
N MET A 157 -7.00 -0.29 5.03
CA MET A 157 -5.79 -1.03 4.70
C MET A 157 -6.14 -2.51 4.45
N GLY A 158 -5.59 -3.10 3.40
CA GLY A 158 -5.85 -4.49 3.09
C GLY A 158 -4.96 -5.04 1.98
N MET A 159 -5.10 -6.33 1.73
CA MET A 159 -4.24 -7.11 0.82
C MET A 159 -4.30 -6.68 -0.66
N SER A 160 -5.22 -5.79 -1.03
CA SER A 160 -5.34 -5.26 -2.40
C SER A 160 -4.63 -3.92 -2.61
N VAL A 161 -4.07 -3.35 -1.54
CA VAL A 161 -3.37 -2.06 -1.56
C VAL A 161 -1.89 -2.30 -1.90
N ASP A 162 -1.41 -1.62 -2.93
CA ASP A 162 -0.04 -1.75 -3.43
C ASP A 162 0.82 -0.51 -3.14
N ALA A 163 0.18 0.63 -2.85
CA ALA A 163 0.88 1.87 -2.54
C ALA A 163 0.04 2.79 -1.65
N PHE A 164 0.72 3.72 -0.99
CA PHE A 164 0.09 4.67 -0.08
C PHE A 164 0.84 6.00 -0.03
N THR A 165 0.20 6.99 0.58
CA THR A 165 0.75 8.32 0.85
C THR A 165 0.53 8.67 2.31
N ILE A 166 1.39 9.54 2.84
CA ILE A 166 1.32 10.03 4.21
C ILE A 166 1.24 11.55 4.20
N PRO A 167 0.59 12.18 5.19
CA PRO A 167 0.51 13.62 5.28
C PRO A 167 1.89 14.26 5.43
N GLY A 168 2.00 15.48 4.89
CA GLY A 168 3.23 16.31 4.90
C GLY A 168 3.86 16.48 6.30
N SER A 169 3.05 16.48 7.36
CA SER A 169 3.48 16.64 8.75
C SER A 169 4.42 15.53 9.22
N LEU A 170 4.25 14.30 8.73
CA LEU A 170 5.04 13.14 9.15
C LEU A 170 6.45 13.10 8.51
N TRP A 171 6.70 13.90 7.47
CA TRP A 171 8.01 13.98 6.83
C TRP A 171 9.05 14.71 7.67
N HIS A 172 8.60 15.64 8.53
CA HIS A 172 9.48 16.49 9.34
C HIS A 172 9.69 15.96 10.77
N GLY A 173 8.90 14.95 11.19
CA GLY A 173 8.97 14.35 12.54
C GLY A 173 9.97 13.20 12.68
N GLY A 174 10.82 12.94 11.69
CA GLY A 174 11.65 11.74 11.57
C GLY A 174 12.91 11.65 12.44
N ALA A 175 12.95 12.34 13.59
CA ALA A 175 14.00 12.21 14.59
C ALA A 175 13.40 12.16 16.02
N GLY A 176 12.65 11.11 16.34
CA GLY A 176 12.31 10.83 17.75
C GLY A 176 11.07 9.95 17.96
N GLY A 177 11.25 8.82 18.66
CA GLY A 177 10.19 7.99 19.28
C GLY A 177 9.97 6.64 18.60
N ALA A 178 10.72 5.56 18.90
CA ALA A 178 10.62 4.62 20.05
C ALA A 178 9.69 3.43 19.73
N GLY A 179 10.04 2.13 19.86
CA GLY A 179 11.24 1.39 20.29
C GLY A 179 11.21 -0.03 19.66
N GLY A 180 12.08 -1.04 19.89
CA GLY A 180 13.35 -1.32 20.59
C GLY A 180 13.86 -2.66 19.97
N ALA A 181 15.15 -2.98 19.86
CA ALA A 181 16.06 -3.40 20.92
C ALA A 181 17.51 -3.47 20.38
N GLY A 182 18.49 -3.29 21.28
CA GLY A 182 19.90 -3.64 21.05
C GLY A 182 20.89 -2.54 21.41
N GLY A 183 21.13 -2.35 22.72
CA GLY A 183 22.21 -1.52 23.24
C GLY A 183 23.27 -2.36 23.96
N ALA A 184 24.51 -2.25 23.51
CA ALA A 184 25.77 -2.40 24.25
C ALA A 184 26.88 -1.97 23.27
N GLY A 185 27.88 -1.16 23.56
CA GLY A 185 28.32 -0.41 24.72
C GLY A 185 29.46 0.50 24.21
N GLY A 186 29.63 1.67 24.79
CA GLY A 186 30.61 2.66 24.33
C GLY A 186 32.04 2.41 24.79
N ALA A 187 33.00 2.88 23.99
CA ALA A 187 34.27 3.51 24.37
C ALA A 187 34.76 4.20 23.09
N GLY A 188 34.91 5.53 23.00
CA GLY A 188 35.80 6.34 23.82
C GLY A 188 37.17 6.39 23.13
N GLY A 189 37.45 7.42 22.32
CA GLY A 189 38.77 7.57 21.69
C GLY A 189 38.87 8.74 20.73
N ARG A 190 39.68 9.72 21.10
CA ARG A 190 39.85 11.02 20.45
C ARG A 190 40.99 10.96 19.43
N ARG A 191 40.92 11.80 18.38
CA ARG A 191 42.05 12.28 17.53
C ARG A 191 42.72 11.21 16.63
N ALA A 192 43.30 11.50 15.46
CA ALA A 192 43.71 12.75 14.83
C ALA A 192 43.64 12.61 13.29
N ILE A 193 43.43 13.75 12.65
CA ILE A 193 43.75 13.99 11.24
C ILE A 193 45.28 14.00 11.11
N VAL A 194 45.84 13.10 10.30
CA VAL A 194 47.18 13.28 9.73
C VAL A 194 47.10 13.03 8.24
N ASN A 195 47.05 14.13 7.50
CA ASN A 195 47.53 14.18 6.14
C ASN A 195 49.05 14.37 6.19
N LYS A 196 49.82 13.46 5.60
CA LYS A 196 50.89 13.81 4.64
C LYS A 196 51.53 12.57 4.02
N LYS A 197 51.36 12.45 2.71
CA LYS A 197 52.32 11.79 1.80
C LYS A 197 53.67 12.53 1.87
N ALA A 198 54.76 11.77 1.86
CA ALA A 198 55.71 11.69 0.74
C ALA A 198 57.13 11.31 1.23
N VAL A 199 57.59 10.15 0.76
CA VAL A 199 58.98 9.72 0.55
C VAL A 199 59.58 10.66 -0.54
N PRO A 200 60.87 11.08 -0.51
CA PRO A 200 61.99 10.20 -0.90
C PRO A 200 63.41 10.48 -0.36
N SER A 201 64.23 9.42 -0.48
CA SER A 201 65.69 9.36 -0.78
C SER A 201 66.66 10.15 0.11
N LYS A 202 67.83 9.60 0.47
CA LYS A 202 68.85 9.00 -0.40
C LYS A 202 69.84 8.19 0.44
#